data_AF-A0A928C8X3-F1
#
_entry.id   AF-A0A928C8X3-F1
#
_cell.length_a   1.000
_cell.length_b   1.000
_cell.length_c   1.000
_cell.angle_alpha   90.00
_cell.angle_beta   90.00
_cell.angle_gamma   90.00
#
_symmetry.space_group_name_H-M   'P 1'
#
loop_
_entity.id
_entity.type
_entity.pdbx_description
1 polymer ?
#
loop_
_entity_poly.entity_id
_entity_poly.type
_entity_poly.pdbx_seq_one_letter_code
_entity_poly.pdbx_strand_id
1 'polypeptide(L)'
;MANIITTSRILSSIYLLLCPVFSISFHIIYIYCGITDMADGTIARRTKSDSELGAILDTIADIVFVAVCFVKILPTMQFPIWLWIWIVIIAIIKIGNFIWVLIYNKKLIFLHTILNKATGFILFLFPLTLGFIELVYSSAAVCLIATLSAIDEVWHIRMGKEGV
;
A
#
# COMPACT_ATOMS: atom_id res chain seq x y z
N MET A 1 -22.83 -9.91 -1.43
CA MET A 1 -22.46 -8.59 -1.99
C MET A 1 -20.95 -8.42 -2.05
N ALA A 2 -20.21 -8.66 -0.97
CA ALA A 2 -18.74 -8.62 -0.95
C ALA A 2 -18.08 -9.37 -2.13
N ASN A 3 -18.45 -10.63 -2.37
CA ASN A 3 -17.85 -11.43 -3.46
C ASN A 3 -18.01 -10.81 -4.86
N ILE A 4 -19.06 -10.03 -5.12
CA ILE A 4 -19.28 -9.38 -6.44
C ILE A 4 -18.30 -8.22 -6.60
N ILE A 5 -18.05 -7.46 -5.54
CA ILE A 5 -17.11 -6.33 -5.51
C ILE A 5 -15.67 -6.85 -5.60
N THR A 6 -15.36 -7.93 -4.89
CA THR A 6 -14.04 -8.58 -4.98
C THR A 6 -13.79 -9.15 -6.38
N THR A 7 -14.78 -9.81 -6.99
CA THR A 7 -14.65 -10.36 -8.35
C THR A 7 -14.51 -9.25 -9.40
N SER A 8 -15.27 -8.15 -9.26
CA SER A 8 -15.13 -7.01 -10.16
C SER A 8 -13.75 -6.33 -10.04
N ARG A 9 -13.15 -6.32 -8.84
CA ARG A 9 -11.77 -5.84 -8.60
C ARG A 9 -10.74 -6.70 -9.31
N ILE A 10 -10.86 -8.02 -9.27
CA ILE A 10 -9.96 -8.95 -9.98
C ILE A 10 -10.04 -8.70 -11.50
N LEU A 11 -11.25 -8.64 -12.05
CA LEU A 11 -11.45 -8.37 -13.48
C LEU A 11 -10.90 -7.00 -13.90
N SER A 12 -11.13 -5.98 -13.08
CA SER A 12 -10.61 -4.62 -13.29
C SER A 12 -9.08 -4.57 -13.21
N SER A 13 -8.48 -5.31 -12.28
CA SER A 13 -7.03 -5.44 -12.13
C SER A 13 -6.41 -6.13 -13.35
N ILE A 14 -7.03 -7.20 -13.84
CA ILE A 14 -6.56 -7.86 -15.08
C ILE A 14 -6.70 -6.90 -16.28
N TYR A 15 -7.78 -6.13 -16.32
CA TYR A 15 -7.98 -5.13 -17.39
C TYR A 15 -6.92 -4.02 -17.37
N LEU A 16 -6.38 -3.64 -16.21
CA LEU A 16 -5.24 -2.72 -16.11
C LEU A 16 -4.00 -3.23 -16.86
N LEU A 17 -3.81 -4.56 -16.99
CA LEU A 17 -2.70 -5.11 -17.78
C LEU A 17 -2.83 -4.82 -19.27
N LEU A 18 -4.05 -4.63 -19.77
CA LEU A 18 -4.30 -4.36 -21.19
C LEU A 18 -4.21 -2.86 -21.49
N CYS A 19 -4.41 -1.99 -20.49
CA CYS A 19 -4.31 -0.55 -20.68
C CYS A 19 -2.85 -0.06 -20.80
N PRO A 20 -2.62 1.00 -21.60
CA PRO A 20 -1.35 1.72 -21.60
C PRO A 20 -1.11 2.40 -20.25
N VAL A 21 0.12 2.31 -19.76
CA VAL A 21 0.54 2.89 -18.48
C VAL A 21 0.36 4.41 -18.52
N PHE A 22 -0.11 5.00 -17.42
CA PHE A 22 -0.41 6.44 -17.27
C PHE A 22 -1.52 7.01 -18.16
N SER A 23 -2.29 6.20 -18.89
CA SER A 23 -3.49 6.67 -19.59
C SER A 23 -4.61 7.08 -18.63
N ILE A 24 -5.53 7.95 -19.08
CA ILE A 24 -6.75 8.31 -18.34
C ILE A 24 -7.54 7.05 -17.93
N SER A 25 -7.64 6.05 -18.83
CA SER A 25 -8.32 4.79 -18.54
C SER A 25 -7.65 4.04 -17.39
N PHE A 26 -6.31 4.02 -17.35
CA PHE A 26 -5.55 3.40 -16.26
C PHE A 26 -5.86 4.07 -14.92
N HIS A 27 -5.88 5.40 -14.87
CA HIS A 27 -6.17 6.15 -13.64
C HIS A 27 -7.60 5.90 -13.14
N ILE A 28 -8.59 5.88 -14.02
CA ILE A 28 -9.99 5.63 -13.66
C ILE A 28 -10.14 4.23 -13.03
N ILE A 29 -9.58 3.21 -13.68
CA ILE A 29 -9.68 1.82 -13.19
C ILE A 29 -8.88 1.64 -11.90
N TYR A 30 -7.71 2.27 -11.79
CA TYR A 30 -6.88 2.24 -10.58
C TYR A 30 -7.60 2.86 -9.38
N ILE A 31 -8.17 4.06 -9.55
CA ILE A 31 -8.97 4.72 -8.51
C ILE A 31 -10.19 3.86 -8.15
N TYR A 32 -10.88 3.31 -9.16
CA TYR A 32 -12.02 2.43 -8.92
C TYR A 32 -11.63 1.22 -8.06
N CYS A 33 -10.53 0.53 -8.39
CA CYS A 33 -10.05 -0.62 -7.62
C CYS A 33 -9.64 -0.25 -6.19
N GLY A 34 -9.00 0.90 -5.98
CA GLY A 34 -8.62 1.32 -4.62
C GLY A 34 -9.80 1.78 -3.77
N ILE A 35 -10.79 2.46 -4.37
CA ILE A 35 -12.00 2.85 -3.63
C ILE A 35 -12.82 1.62 -3.26
N THR A 36 -12.93 0.62 -4.13
CA THR A 36 -13.67 -0.60 -3.83
C THR A 36 -13.01 -1.41 -2.71
N ASP A 37 -11.69 -1.50 -2.67
CA ASP A 37 -10.94 -2.10 -1.55
C ASP A 37 -11.21 -1.39 -0.21
N MET A 38 -11.06 -0.07 -0.17
CA MET A 38 -11.31 0.72 1.05
C MET A 38 -12.77 0.60 1.53
N ALA A 39 -13.72 0.53 0.60
CA ALA A 39 -15.14 0.36 0.89
C ALA A 39 -15.43 -1.05 1.45
N ASP A 40 -14.90 -2.11 0.83
CA ASP A 40 -15.07 -3.49 1.27
C ASP A 40 -14.50 -3.70 2.68
N GLY A 41 -13.29 -3.20 2.95
CA GLY A 41 -12.68 -3.31 4.28
C GLY A 41 -13.44 -2.56 5.38
N THR A 42 -14.14 -1.47 5.04
CA THR A 42 -14.97 -0.71 5.99
C THR A 42 -16.32 -1.38 6.24
N ILE A 43 -16.93 -1.95 5.19
CA ILE A 43 -18.22 -2.65 5.26
C ILE A 43 -18.07 -3.98 6.00
N ALA A 44 -17.02 -4.75 5.72
CA ALA A 44 -16.72 -6.02 6.39
C ALA A 44 -16.54 -5.82 7.91
N ARG A 45 -15.75 -4.80 8.31
CA ARG A 45 -15.56 -4.45 9.74
C ARG A 45 -16.84 -4.07 10.47
N ARG A 46 -17.81 -3.46 9.77
CA ARG A 46 -19.06 -3.00 10.40
C ARG A 46 -20.15 -4.07 10.45
N THR A 47 -20.14 -5.04 9.55
CA THR A 47 -21.24 -6.01 9.42
C THR A 47 -21.01 -7.34 10.13
N LYS A 48 -19.79 -7.64 10.65
CA LYS A 48 -19.42 -8.95 11.24
C LYS A 48 -19.80 -10.15 10.36
N SER A 49 -20.09 -9.91 9.08
CA SER A 49 -20.49 -10.90 8.09
C SER A 49 -19.28 -11.21 7.23
N ASP A 50 -18.20 -11.66 7.89
CA ASP A 50 -17.06 -12.24 7.21
C ASP A 50 -17.39 -13.70 6.92
N SER A 51 -17.73 -13.99 5.67
CA SER A 51 -17.59 -15.35 5.18
C SER A 51 -16.10 -15.62 4.98
N GLU A 52 -15.59 -16.72 5.53
CA GLU A 52 -14.19 -17.14 5.40
C GLU A 52 -13.73 -17.18 3.93
N LEU A 53 -14.62 -17.57 3.02
CA LEU A 53 -14.40 -17.55 1.57
C LEU A 53 -14.26 -16.13 1.00
N GLY A 54 -15.04 -15.18 1.51
CA GLY A 54 -14.97 -13.77 1.10
C GLY A 54 -13.64 -13.13 1.48
N ALA A 55 -13.16 -13.38 2.70
CA ALA A 55 -11.88 -12.87 3.19
C ALA A 55 -10.67 -13.41 2.38
N ILE A 56 -10.70 -14.70 2.00
CA ILE A 56 -9.69 -15.30 1.13
C ILE A 56 -9.70 -14.64 -0.25
N LEU A 57 -10.89 -14.47 -0.84
CA LEU A 57 -11.03 -13.82 -2.14
C LEU A 57 -10.54 -12.37 -2.11
N ASP A 58 -10.81 -11.64 -1.04
CA ASP A 58 -10.37 -10.25 -0.84
C ASP A 58 -8.85 -10.16 -0.83
N THR A 59 -8.21 -11.03 -0.04
CA THR A 59 -6.74 -11.15 0.01
C THR A 59 -6.14 -11.47 -1.36
N ILE A 60 -6.77 -12.37 -2.13
CA ILE A 60 -6.33 -12.70 -3.49
C ILE A 60 -6.47 -11.48 -4.41
N ALA A 61 -7.60 -10.76 -4.33
CA ALA A 61 -7.84 -9.57 -5.14
C ALA A 61 -6.79 -8.49 -4.87
N ASP A 62 -6.42 -8.28 -3.60
CA ASP A 62 -5.39 -7.33 -3.22
C ASP A 62 -4.01 -7.72 -3.75
N ILE A 63 -3.63 -8.99 -3.60
CA ILE A 63 -2.36 -9.49 -4.14
C ILE A 63 -2.32 -9.31 -5.67
N VAL A 64 -3.40 -9.63 -6.37
CA VAL A 64 -3.49 -9.47 -7.83
C VAL A 64 -3.38 -8.00 -8.21
N PHE A 65 -4.11 -7.11 -7.54
CA PHE A 65 -4.08 -5.68 -7.82
C PHE A 65 -2.68 -5.10 -7.61
N VAL A 66 -2.04 -5.40 -6.48
CA VAL A 66 -0.68 -4.94 -6.16
C VAL A 66 0.33 -5.51 -7.16
N ALA A 67 0.23 -6.80 -7.50
CA ALA A 67 1.12 -7.44 -8.47
C ALA A 67 1.00 -6.82 -9.86
N VAL A 68 -0.23 -6.59 -10.34
CA VAL A 68 -0.46 -5.93 -11.63
C VAL A 68 0.14 -4.52 -11.64
N CYS A 69 -0.11 -3.74 -10.59
CA CYS A 69 0.45 -2.40 -10.46
C CYS A 69 1.98 -2.46 -10.49
N PHE A 70 2.59 -3.40 -9.77
CA PHE A 70 4.04 -3.55 -9.74
C PHE A 70 4.61 -3.92 -11.12
N VAL A 71 4.05 -4.93 -11.79
CA VAL A 71 4.52 -5.38 -13.11
C VAL A 71 4.36 -4.30 -14.18
N LYS A 72 3.32 -3.46 -14.10
CA LYS A 72 3.10 -2.38 -15.07
C LYS A 72 3.90 -1.12 -14.79
N ILE A 73 3.93 -0.68 -13.53
CA ILE A 73 4.50 0.61 -13.16
C ILE A 73 6.02 0.49 -13.03
N LEU A 74 6.53 -0.56 -12.37
CA LEU A 74 7.95 -0.69 -12.04
C LEU A 74 8.88 -0.61 -13.27
N PRO A 75 8.60 -1.28 -14.41
CA PRO A 75 9.48 -1.22 -15.57
C PRO A 75 9.49 0.17 -16.25
N THR A 76 8.42 0.94 -16.07
CA THR A 76 8.32 2.30 -16.63
C THR A 76 9.04 3.35 -15.79
N MET A 77 9.45 3.01 -14.57
CA MET A 77 10.10 3.92 -13.65
C MET A 77 11.62 3.81 -13.71
N GLN A 78 12.24 4.81 -14.33
CA GLN A 78 13.68 4.98 -14.27
C GLN A 78 14.07 5.75 -13.02
N PHE A 79 14.13 5.04 -11.89
CA PHE A 79 14.59 5.63 -10.64
C PHE A 79 16.11 5.87 -10.66
N PRO A 80 16.58 7.07 -10.30
CA PRO A 80 17.99 7.33 -10.13
C PRO A 80 18.53 6.55 -8.92
N ILE A 81 19.81 6.19 -8.96
CA ILE A 81 20.47 5.33 -7.96
C ILE A 81 20.36 5.87 -6.53
N TRP A 82 20.38 7.19 -6.35
CA TRP A 82 20.26 7.81 -5.02
C TRP A 82 18.88 7.57 -4.38
N LEU A 83 17.81 7.53 -5.18
CA LEU A 83 16.46 7.21 -4.69
C LEU A 83 16.36 5.73 -4.30
N TRP A 84 16.97 4.83 -5.08
CA TRP A 84 17.05 3.42 -4.70
C TRP A 84 17.74 3.21 -3.35
N ILE A 85 18.88 3.88 -3.13
CA ILE A 85 19.60 3.84 -1.86
C ILE A 85 18.69 4.33 -0.71
N TRP A 86 17.96 5.43 -0.93
CA TRP A 86 17.07 5.98 0.10
C TRP A 86 15.92 5.01 0.44
N ILE A 87 15.27 4.43 -0.57
CA ILE A 87 14.20 3.43 -0.37
C ILE A 87 14.74 2.22 0.40
N VAL A 88 15.92 1.71 0.05
CA VAL A 88 16.55 0.57 0.73
C VAL A 88 16.84 0.89 2.19
N ILE A 89 17.36 2.09 2.50
CA ILE A 89 17.61 2.51 3.88
C ILE A 89 16.29 2.52 4.69
N ILE A 90 15.23 3.11 4.14
CA ILE A 90 13.91 3.15 4.80
C ILE A 90 13.38 1.73 5.03
N ALA A 91 13.50 0.84 4.04
CA ALA A 91 13.08 -0.54 4.13
C ALA A 91 13.83 -1.30 5.23
N ILE A 92 15.16 -1.12 5.32
CA ILE A 92 15.98 -1.73 6.38
C ILE A 92 15.51 -1.26 7.77
N ILE A 93 15.25 0.04 7.94
CA ILE A 93 14.77 0.58 9.23
C ILE A 93 13.42 -0.04 9.61
N LYS A 94 12.45 -0.08 8.68
CA LYS A 94 11.12 -0.66 8.94
C LYS A 94 11.18 -2.15 9.24
N ILE A 95 11.99 -2.92 8.50
CA ILE A 95 12.20 -4.35 8.76
C ILE A 95 12.84 -4.55 10.13
N GLY A 96 13.84 -3.73 10.49
CA GLY A 96 14.46 -3.76 11.81
C GLY A 96 13.47 -3.49 12.94
N ASN A 97 12.62 -2.47 12.80
CA ASN A 97 11.55 -2.15 13.75
C ASN A 97 10.57 -3.31 13.89
N PHE A 98 10.14 -3.89 12.77
CA PHE A 98 9.22 -5.02 12.76
C PHE A 98 9.80 -6.24 13.49
N ILE A 99 11.07 -6.60 13.20
CA ILE A 99 11.77 -7.69 13.88
C ILE A 99 11.90 -7.41 15.38
N TRP A 100 12.20 -6.17 15.79
CA TRP A 100 12.29 -5.79 17.19
C TRP A 100 10.96 -6.06 17.93
N VAL A 101 9.84 -5.61 17.35
CA VAL A 101 8.49 -5.82 17.91
C VAL A 101 8.15 -7.31 17.99
N LEU A 102 8.49 -8.09 16.97
CA LEU A 102 8.26 -9.54 16.96
C LEU A 102 8.98 -10.26 18.11
N ILE A 103 10.25 -9.91 18.35
CA ILE A 103 11.07 -10.56 19.37
C ILE A 103 10.59 -10.18 20.78
N TYR A 104 10.23 -8.92 21.01
CA TYR A 104 9.89 -8.42 22.34
C TYR A 104 8.46 -8.77 22.78
N ASN A 105 7.46 -8.60 21.90
CA ASN A 105 6.06 -8.72 22.30
C ASN A 105 5.49 -10.13 22.10
N LYS A 106 6.21 -11.03 21.38
CA LYS A 106 5.78 -12.38 20.99
C LYS A 106 4.36 -12.47 20.40
N LYS A 107 3.80 -11.34 20.00
CA LYS A 107 2.49 -11.17 19.38
C LYS A 107 2.71 -10.32 18.13
N LEU A 108 2.05 -10.72 17.05
CA LEU A 108 1.98 -9.96 15.80
C LEU A 108 1.11 -8.71 15.99
N ILE A 109 1.60 -7.77 16.79
CA ILE A 109 0.97 -6.46 16.94
C ILE A 109 1.49 -5.63 15.78
N PHE A 110 0.68 -5.52 14.73
CA PHE A 110 0.91 -4.54 13.68
C PHE A 110 0.79 -3.15 14.32
N LEU A 111 1.91 -2.43 14.48
CA LEU A 111 1.87 -1.02 14.85
C LEU A 111 1.22 -0.24 13.71
N HIS A 112 -0.10 -0.09 13.78
CA HIS A 112 -0.87 0.76 12.90
C HIS A 112 -0.78 2.21 13.36
N THR A 113 0.44 2.75 13.40
CA THR A 113 0.64 4.16 13.69
C THR A 113 -0.01 5.00 12.59
N ILE A 114 -0.62 6.12 12.96
CA ILE A 114 -1.34 7.02 12.05
C ILE A 114 -0.46 7.44 10.86
N LEU A 115 0.84 7.63 11.10
CA LEU A 115 1.85 7.95 10.08
C LEU A 115 2.12 6.81 9.09
N ASN A 116 2.02 5.56 9.51
CA ASN A 116 2.18 4.40 8.63
C ASN A 116 0.98 4.29 7.67
N LYS A 117 -0.23 4.59 8.18
CA LYS A 117 -1.46 4.68 7.37
C LYS A 117 -1.40 5.84 6.38
N ALA A 118 -0.88 6.99 6.80
CA ALA A 118 -0.65 8.13 5.91
C ALA A 118 0.37 7.81 4.81
N THR A 119 1.47 7.13 5.15
CA THR A 119 2.48 6.69 4.18
C THR A 119 1.87 5.75 3.14
N GLY A 120 1.05 4.78 3.57
CA GLY A 120 0.34 3.87 2.66
C GLY A 120 -0.62 4.62 1.73
N PHE A 121 -1.38 5.59 2.25
CA PHE A 121 -2.27 6.42 1.43
C PHE A 121 -1.51 7.24 0.38
N ILE A 122 -0.36 7.82 0.76
CA ILE A 122 0.46 8.60 -0.17
C ILE A 122 1.14 7.70 -1.20
N LEU A 123 1.56 6.50 -0.82
CA LEU A 123 2.07 5.49 -1.74
C LEU A 123 0.99 5.02 -2.73
N PHE A 124 -0.28 4.96 -2.30
CA PHE A 124 -1.42 4.71 -3.18
C PHE A 124 -1.68 5.89 -4.14
N LEU A 125 -1.46 7.13 -3.71
CA LEU A 125 -1.56 8.30 -4.59
C LEU A 125 -0.36 8.44 -5.55
N PHE A 126 0.77 7.81 -5.25
CA PHE A 126 2.00 7.94 -6.04
C PHE A 126 1.80 7.61 -7.53
N PRO A 127 1.20 6.46 -7.93
CA PRO A 127 0.89 6.14 -9.32
C PRO A 127 0.10 7.22 -10.07
N LEU A 128 -0.80 7.94 -9.38
CA LEU A 128 -1.66 8.97 -9.95
C LEU A 128 -0.89 10.27 -10.24
N THR A 129 0.13 10.57 -9.44
CA THR A 129 0.91 11.82 -9.59
C THR A 129 1.90 11.79 -10.75
N LEU A 130 2.28 10.60 -11.21
CA LEU A 130 3.30 10.41 -12.25
C LEU A 130 2.83 10.80 -13.64
N GLY A 131 1.51 10.86 -13.86
CA GLY A 131 0.96 11.41 -15.10
C GLY A 131 1.16 12.92 -15.23
N PHE A 132 1.47 13.62 -14.13
CA PHE A 132 1.51 15.09 -14.08
C PHE A 132 2.85 15.65 -13.59
N ILE A 133 3.60 14.92 -12.76
CA ILE A 133 4.82 15.36 -12.09
C ILE A 133 5.97 14.39 -12.43
N GLU A 134 7.19 14.90 -12.61
CA GLU A 134 8.35 14.05 -12.84
C GLU A 134 8.54 13.04 -11.69
N LEU A 135 8.92 11.81 -12.07
CA LEU A 135 9.13 10.68 -11.18
C LEU A 135 9.97 11.05 -9.95
N VAL A 136 11.03 11.85 -10.14
CA VAL A 136 12.00 12.22 -9.09
C VAL A 136 11.35 13.03 -7.98
N TYR A 137 10.54 14.04 -8.29
CA TYR A 137 9.91 14.88 -7.27
C TYR A 137 8.83 14.11 -6.50
N SER A 138 8.02 13.32 -7.20
CA SER A 138 6.97 12.52 -6.57
C SER A 138 7.56 11.47 -5.62
N SER A 139 8.59 10.74 -6.07
CA SER A 139 9.23 9.71 -5.23
C SER A 139 10.05 10.29 -4.08
N ALA A 140 10.66 11.47 -4.24
CA ALA A 140 11.29 12.19 -3.12
C ALA A 140 10.26 12.58 -2.03
N ALA A 141 9.07 13.06 -2.42
CA ALA A 141 8.00 13.38 -1.48
C ALA A 141 7.53 12.15 -0.69
N VAL A 142 7.36 11.02 -1.38
CA VAL A 142 7.03 9.73 -0.74
C VAL A 142 8.14 9.31 0.24
N CYS A 143 9.42 9.40 -0.16
CA CYS A 143 10.55 9.01 0.68
C CYS A 143 10.68 9.87 1.94
N LEU A 144 10.41 11.18 1.84
CA LEU A 144 10.41 12.07 3.01
C LEU A 144 9.37 11.62 4.03
N ILE A 145 8.14 11.38 3.59
CA ILE A 145 7.05 10.98 4.49
C ILE A 145 7.28 9.58 5.05
N ALA A 146 7.79 8.65 4.24
CA ALA A 146 8.17 7.32 4.69
C ALA A 146 9.30 7.36 5.73
N THR A 147 10.25 8.29 5.61
CA THR A 147 11.29 8.52 6.62
C THR A 147 10.69 9.04 7.93
N LEU A 148 9.78 10.01 7.86
CA LEU A 148 9.05 10.51 9.04
C LEU A 148 8.27 9.39 9.74
N SER A 149 7.59 8.54 8.97
CA SER A 149 6.87 7.37 9.49
C SER A 149 7.81 6.36 10.15
N ALA A 150 8.99 6.12 9.59
CA ALA A 150 9.96 5.20 10.20
C ALA A 150 10.50 5.74 11.52
N ILE A 151 10.75 7.05 11.62
CA ILE A 151 11.18 7.71 12.87
C ILE A 151 10.09 7.62 13.93
N ASP A 152 8.84 7.91 13.55
CA ASP A 152 7.70 7.86 14.47
C ASP A 152 7.47 6.47 15.03
N GLU A 153 7.63 5.43 14.20
CA GLU A 153 7.58 4.03 14.63
C GLU A 153 8.69 3.69 15.64
N VAL A 154 9.94 4.12 15.39
CA VAL A 154 11.05 3.94 16.35
C VAL A 154 10.73 4.63 17.67
N TRP A 155 10.18 5.84 17.63
CA TRP A 155 9.85 6.61 18.83
C TRP A 155 8.73 5.94 19.64
N HIS A 156 7.69 5.44 18.98
CA HIS A 156 6.62 4.67 19.61
C HIS A 156 7.12 3.38 20.26
N ILE A 157 8.00 2.64 19.57
CA ILE A 157 8.62 1.41 20.12
C ILE A 157 9.45 1.74 21.37
N ARG A 158 10.24 2.81 21.34
CA ARG A 158 11.10 3.21 22.48
C ARG A 158 10.31 3.71 23.69
N MET A 159 9.19 4.39 23.47
CA MET A 159 8.38 4.97 24.55
C MET A 159 7.48 3.94 25.25
N GLY A 160 7.53 2.66 24.88
CA GLY A 160 6.77 1.59 25.54
C GLY A 160 5.26 1.79 25.54
N LYS A 161 4.74 2.67 24.68
CA LYS A 161 3.29 2.84 24.49
C LYS A 161 2.78 1.71 23.62
N GLU A 162 2.62 0.55 24.23
CA GLU A 162 1.67 -0.44 23.76
C GLU A 162 0.27 0.16 23.80
N GLY A 163 -0.37 0.28 22.64
CA GLY A 163 -1.78 0.67 22.52
C GLY A 163 -1.98 1.80 21.52
N VAL A 164 -2.41 1.45 20.30
CA VAL A 164 -3.82 1.17 20.00
C VAL A 164 -3.91 0.05 18.96
#